data_AF-A0A3A4YTL3-F1
#
_entry.id   AF-A0A3A4YTL3-F1
#
_cell.length_a   1.000
_cell.length_b   1.000
_cell.length_c   1.000
_cell.angle_alpha   90.00
_cell.angle_beta   90.00
_cell.angle_gamma   90.00
#
_symmetry.space_group_name_H-M   'P 1'
#
loop_
_entity.id
_entity.type
_entity.pdbx_description
1 polymer ?
#
loop_
_entity_poly.entity_id
_entity_poly.type
_entity_poly.pdbx_seq_one_letter_code
_entity_poly.pdbx_strand_id
1 'polypeptide(L)'
;MYLAEKAVKEEIGRSGALPVPMHIRNAPTALMREAGYGKGYLYPHNYPGAWISQEYLPKDISNKIFYRPAPRGLEREIARRLEQLKAVKGKPAF
;
A
#
# COMPACT_ATOMS: atom_id res chain seq x y z
N MET A 1 -11.84 -10.59 -6.43
CA MET A 1 -11.49 -9.32 -7.13
C MET A 1 -12.67 -8.36 -7.28
N TYR A 2 -13.79 -8.74 -7.90
CA TYR A 2 -14.96 -7.85 -8.13
C TYR A 2 -15.41 -7.05 -6.90
N LEU A 3 -15.61 -7.72 -5.75
CA LEU A 3 -16.03 -7.04 -4.51
C LEU A 3 -14.99 -6.02 -4.00
N ALA A 4 -13.70 -6.27 -4.21
CA ALA A 4 -12.66 -5.34 -3.81
C ALA A 4 -12.69 -4.07 -4.66
N GLU A 5 -12.86 -4.21 -5.98
CA GLU A 5 -13.02 -3.07 -6.89
C GLU A 5 -14.26 -2.25 -6.55
N LYS A 6 -15.40 -2.91 -6.29
CA LYS A 6 -16.63 -2.23 -5.85
C LYS A 6 -16.40 -1.42 -4.56
N ALA A 7 -15.77 -2.02 -3.56
CA ALA A 7 -15.46 -1.34 -2.29
C ALA A 7 -14.52 -0.13 -2.48
N VAL A 8 -13.55 -0.23 -3.39
CA VAL A 8 -12.67 0.90 -3.74
C VAL A 8 -13.46 2.04 -4.39
N LYS A 9 -14.35 1.75 -5.34
CA LYS A 9 -15.19 2.78 -5.99
C LYS A 9 -16.12 3.48 -5.00
N GLU A 10 -16.73 2.72 -4.10
CA GLU A 10 -17.56 3.27 -3.02
C GLU A 10 -16.74 4.16 -2.07
N GLU A 11 -15.51 3.74 -1.73
CA GLU A 11 -14.62 4.55 -0.90
C GLU A 11 -14.25 5.86 -1.58
N ILE A 12 -13.88 5.83 -2.87
CA ILE A 12 -13.58 7.04 -3.65
C ILE A 12 -14.77 8.00 -3.64
N GLY A 13 -15.99 7.49 -3.82
CA GLY A 13 -17.21 8.31 -3.75
C GLY A 13 -17.46 8.94 -2.37
N ARG A 14 -17.01 8.28 -1.29
CA ARG A 14 -17.17 8.77 0.09
C ARG A 14 -16.07 9.73 0.53
N SER A 15 -14.81 9.42 0.21
CA SER A 15 -13.65 10.18 0.68
C SER A 15 -13.29 11.34 -0.25
N GLY A 16 -13.78 11.32 -1.49
CA GLY A 16 -13.36 12.26 -2.51
C GLY A 16 -11.89 12.10 -2.89
N ALA A 17 -11.30 13.17 -3.43
CA ALA A 17 -9.93 13.20 -3.94
C ALA A 17 -8.91 13.38 -2.81
N LEU A 18 -8.63 12.30 -2.07
CA LEU A 18 -7.59 12.30 -1.04
C LEU A 18 -6.19 12.49 -1.66
N PRO A 19 -5.28 13.22 -0.99
CA PRO A 19 -3.95 13.47 -1.51
C PRO A 19 -3.11 12.18 -1.52
N VAL A 20 -2.33 12.01 -2.59
CA VAL A 20 -1.32 10.95 -2.69
C VAL A 20 -0.27 11.13 -1.59
N PRO A 21 0.12 10.08 -0.83
CA PRO A 21 1.20 10.15 0.15
C PRO A 21 2.51 10.69 -0.45
N MET A 22 3.19 11.59 0.27
CA MET A 22 4.39 12.30 -0.23
C MET A 22 5.48 11.37 -0.76
N HIS A 23 5.72 10.26 -0.05
CA HIS A 23 6.80 9.32 -0.35
C HIS A 23 6.55 8.49 -1.62
N ILE A 24 5.34 8.51 -2.22
CA ILE A 24 5.10 7.88 -3.53
C ILE A 24 4.79 8.90 -4.64
N ARG A 25 4.88 10.20 -4.36
CA ARG A 25 4.72 11.23 -5.40
C ARG A 25 5.92 11.24 -6.32
N ASN A 26 5.67 11.43 -7.61
CA ASN A 26 6.74 11.72 -8.55
C ASN A 26 7.35 13.10 -8.25
N ALA A 27 8.67 13.20 -8.36
CA ALA A 27 9.44 14.42 -8.10
C ALA A 27 10.38 14.76 -9.27
N PRO A 28 9.83 15.09 -10.46
CA PRO A 28 10.63 15.34 -11.66
C PRO A 28 11.42 16.65 -11.59
N THR A 29 10.92 17.67 -10.90
CA THR A 29 11.58 18.98 -10.79
C THR A 29 12.36 19.13 -9.48
N ALA A 30 13.35 20.02 -9.46
CA ALA A 30 14.13 20.33 -8.25
C ALA A 30 13.23 20.88 -7.12
N LEU A 31 12.33 21.82 -7.45
CA LEU A 31 11.36 22.39 -6.51
C LEU A 31 10.48 21.32 -5.86
N MET A 32 10.05 20.31 -6.60
CA MET A 32 9.26 19.20 -6.05
C MET A 32 10.07 18.35 -5.05
N ARG A 33 11.35 18.10 -5.31
CA ARG A 33 12.22 17.35 -4.38
C ARG A 33 12.47 18.14 -3.11
N GLU A 34 12.70 19.45 -3.23
CA GLU A 34 12.84 20.37 -2.09
C GLU A 34 11.56 20.42 -1.24
N ALA A 35 10.39 20.42 -1.89
CA ALA A 35 9.09 20.28 -1.23
C ALA A 35 8.84 18.89 -0.63
N GLY A 36 9.80 17.96 -0.71
CA GLY A 36 9.75 16.64 -0.09
C GLY A 36 9.01 15.57 -0.88
N TYR A 37 8.73 15.78 -2.17
CA TYR A 37 8.07 14.78 -3.02
C TYR A 37 9.02 13.58 -3.20
N GLY A 38 8.51 12.37 -3.02
CA GLY A 38 9.28 11.13 -3.08
C GLY A 38 10.21 10.90 -1.88
N LYS A 39 10.33 11.87 -0.94
CA LYS A 39 11.16 11.71 0.24
C LYS A 39 10.59 10.62 1.16
N GLY A 40 11.44 9.69 1.58
CA GLY A 40 11.05 8.57 2.44
C GLY A 40 10.43 7.38 1.71
N TYR A 41 10.49 7.33 0.38
CA TYR A 41 10.15 6.13 -0.37
C TYR A 41 11.09 4.98 0.02
N LEU A 42 10.55 3.84 0.43
CA LEU A 42 11.34 2.64 0.70
C LEU A 42 11.21 1.74 -0.53
N TYR A 43 12.28 1.61 -1.30
CA TYR A 43 12.28 0.79 -2.51
C TYR A 43 12.25 -0.70 -2.13
N PRO A 44 11.15 -1.44 -2.36
CA PRO A 44 10.98 -2.79 -1.79
C PRO A 44 12.06 -3.78 -2.20
N HIS A 45 12.62 -3.66 -3.40
CA HIS A 45 13.66 -4.56 -3.90
C HIS A 45 15.00 -4.45 -3.15
N ASN A 46 15.23 -3.37 -2.39
CA ASN A 46 16.41 -3.24 -1.54
C ASN A 46 16.26 -3.98 -0.20
N TYR A 47 15.09 -4.55 0.10
CA TYR A 47 14.80 -5.22 1.37
C TYR A 47 14.71 -6.74 1.19
N PRO A 48 15.02 -7.53 2.24
CA PRO A 48 14.88 -8.98 2.22
C PRO A 48 13.50 -9.43 1.74
N GLY A 49 13.46 -10.42 0.85
CA GLY A 49 12.21 -10.91 0.26
C GLY A 49 11.53 -9.92 -0.71
N ALA A 50 12.26 -8.87 -1.13
CA ALA A 50 11.78 -7.79 -2.00
C ALA A 50 10.51 -7.11 -1.45
N TRP A 51 10.41 -7.00 -0.12
CA TRP A 51 9.24 -6.46 0.56
C TRP A 51 9.62 -5.64 1.79
N ILE A 52 8.91 -4.53 1.98
CA ILE A 52 9.02 -3.67 3.16
C ILE A 52 7.63 -3.17 3.56
N SER A 53 7.39 -3.03 4.86
CA SER A 53 6.16 -2.43 5.37
C SER A 53 6.21 -0.91 5.20
N GLN A 54 5.47 -0.39 4.21
CA GLN A 54 5.22 1.04 4.02
C GLN A 54 3.72 1.28 3.82
N GLU A 55 3.19 2.39 4.35
CA GLU A 55 1.79 2.77 4.15
C GLU A 55 1.64 3.44 2.79
N TYR A 56 0.84 2.86 1.90
CA TYR A 56 0.64 3.36 0.53
C TYR A 56 -0.72 4.04 0.34
N LEU A 57 -1.66 3.84 1.27
CA LEU A 57 -2.95 4.52 1.24
C LEU A 57 -2.84 5.95 1.80
N PRO A 58 -3.68 6.88 1.33
CA PRO A 58 -3.84 8.18 1.97
C PRO A 58 -4.16 8.05 3.47
N LYS A 59 -3.71 9.03 4.26
CA LYS A 59 -3.82 9.03 5.73
C LYS A 59 -5.23 8.71 6.23
N ASP A 60 -6.25 9.31 5.61
CA ASP A 60 -7.65 9.21 6.06
C ASP A 60 -8.28 7.84 5.81
N ILE A 61 -7.70 7.05 4.91
CA ILE A 61 -8.10 5.68 4.62
C ILE A 61 -6.97 4.67 4.90
N SER A 62 -5.97 5.09 5.68
CA SER A 62 -4.88 4.23 6.11
C SER A 62 -5.43 2.98 6.79
N ASN A 63 -4.75 1.85 6.60
CA ASN A 63 -5.15 0.54 7.11
C ASN A 63 -6.48 -0.05 6.60
N LYS A 64 -7.21 0.59 5.68
CA LYS A 64 -8.39 -0.04 5.05
C LYS A 64 -7.98 -1.26 4.21
N ILE A 65 -8.78 -2.33 4.31
CA ILE A 65 -8.57 -3.58 3.56
C ILE A 65 -9.73 -3.77 2.59
N PHE A 66 -9.44 -3.62 1.30
CA PHE A 66 -10.43 -3.80 0.22
C PHE A 66 -10.45 -5.22 -0.34
N TYR A 67 -9.28 -5.87 -0.42
CA TYR A 67 -9.17 -7.22 -0.96
C TYR A 67 -9.11 -8.27 0.16
N ARG A 68 -10.07 -9.20 0.12
CA ARG A 68 -10.14 -10.40 0.97
C ARG A 68 -10.19 -11.61 0.05
N PRO A 69 -9.09 -12.38 -0.11
CA PRO A 69 -9.07 -13.54 -0.99
C PRO A 69 -10.02 -14.63 -0.48
N ALA A 70 -10.65 -15.37 -1.39
CA ALA A 70 -11.44 -16.54 -1.05
C ALA A 70 -10.55 -17.75 -0.70
N PRO A 71 -11.02 -18.70 0.11
CA PRO A 71 -10.22 -19.86 0.53
C PRO A 71 -10.10 -20.95 -0.56
N ARG A 72 -10.17 -20.59 -1.85
CA ARG A 72 -10.26 -21.54 -2.97
C ARG A 72 -9.21 -21.24 -4.04
N GLY A 73 -8.66 -22.30 -4.64
CA GLY A 73 -7.70 -22.20 -5.74
C GLY A 73 -6.47 -21.36 -5.39
N LEU A 74 -6.00 -20.57 -6.35
CA LEU A 74 -4.84 -19.68 -6.20
C LEU A 74 -5.02 -18.62 -5.09
N GLU A 75 -6.27 -18.17 -4.85
CA GLU A 75 -6.54 -17.17 -3.81
C GLU A 75 -6.21 -17.68 -2.40
N ARG A 76 -6.20 -19.00 -2.17
CA ARG A 76 -5.73 -19.59 -0.90
C ARG A 76 -4.24 -19.30 -0.66
N GLU A 77 -3.43 -19.45 -1.69
CA GLU A 77 -1.98 -19.17 -1.60
C GLU A 77 -1.73 -17.67 -1.44
N ILE A 78 -2.51 -16.84 -2.13
CA ILE A 78 -2.47 -15.38 -1.96
C ILE A 78 -2.84 -14.99 -0.52
N ALA A 79 -3.89 -15.59 0.07
CA ALA A 79 -4.27 -15.36 1.46
C ALA A 79 -3.13 -15.70 2.42
N ARG A 80 -2.52 -16.89 2.26
CA ARG A 80 -1.37 -17.32 3.07
C ARG A 80 -0.21 -16.33 2.99
N ARG A 81 0.13 -15.87 1.77
CA ARG A 81 1.18 -14.88 1.57
C ARG A 81 0.83 -13.54 2.23
N LEU A 82 -0.40 -13.06 2.09
CA LEU A 82 -0.84 -11.82 2.74
C LEU A 82 -0.78 -11.91 4.27
N GLU A 83 -1.10 -13.05 4.86
CA GLU A 83 -0.97 -13.29 6.30
C GLU A 83 0.50 -13.27 6.74
N GLN A 84 1.41 -13.90 5.99
CA GLN A 84 2.84 -13.83 6.25
C GLN A 84 3.36 -12.39 6.23
N LEU A 85 2.99 -11.61 5.21
CA LEU A 85 3.40 -10.20 5.11
C LEU A 85 2.83 -9.36 6.26
N LYS A 86 1.60 -9.62 6.71
CA LYS A 86 1.01 -8.97 7.89
C LYS A 86 1.75 -9.33 9.19
N ALA A 87 2.21 -10.57 9.34
CA ALA A 87 2.96 -10.99 10.53
C ALA A 87 4.35 -10.33 10.62
N VAL A 88 4.95 -9.95 9.48
CA VAL A 88 6.19 -9.15 9.44
C VAL A 88 5.91 -7.66 9.62
N LYS A 89 4.69 -7.18 9.31
CA LYS A 89 4.24 -5.79 9.52
C LYS A 89 4.27 -5.43 11.01
N GLY A 90 5.38 -4.87 11.48
CA GLY A 90 5.59 -4.46 12.88
C GLY A 90 6.88 -4.97 13.53
N LYS A 91 7.62 -5.87 12.87
CA LYS A 91 8.99 -6.23 13.27
C LYS A 91 9.97 -5.42 12.43
N PRO A 92 10.81 -4.55 13.02
CA PRO A 92 11.92 -3.99 12.26
C PRO A 92 12.74 -5.16 11.74
N ALA A 93 12.91 -5.22 10.42
CA ALA A 93 13.94 -6.07 9.82
C ALA A 93 15.27 -5.49 10.29
N PHE A 94 15.85 -6.11 11.32
CA PHE A 94 17.22 -5.87 11.74
C PHE A 94 18.17 -6.47 10.70
#